data_AF-A0A6B1IIZ8-F1
#
_entry.id   AF-A0A6B1IIZ8-F1
#
_cell.length_a   1.000
_cell.length_b   1.000
_cell.length_c   1.000
_cell.angle_alpha   90.00
_cell.angle_beta   90.00
_cell.angle_gamma   90.00
#
_symmetry.space_group_name_H-M   'P 1'
#
loop_
_entity.id
_entity.type
_entity.pdbx_description
1 polymer ?
#
loop_
_entity_poly.entity_id
_entity_poly.type
_entity_poly.pdbx_seq_one_letter_code
_entity_poly.pdbx_strand_id
1 'polypeptide(L)'
;MNIVVGRTFRVKDSEMVSNVLLSQGQTRNQTSKELYHVEKMLRNQQIIIRIATPHEDEDSDNTLEEMGFFEDNSGNVVLYDGIISKSFLKRRKKFESVNVFTSWEDEKRLQRKKSYFQDLWENNVRRFDVYDFADASENGLIKYSFGWAIDG
;
A
#
# COMPACT_ATOMS: atom_id res chain seq x y z
N MET A 1 -11.04 -12.54 10.07
CA MET A 1 -9.62 -12.39 9.72
C MET A 1 -9.45 -11.09 8.95
N ASN A 2 -8.77 -10.13 9.54
CA ASN A 2 -8.50 -8.83 8.93
C ASN A 2 -7.05 -8.80 8.47
N ILE A 3 -6.83 -8.28 7.26
CA ILE A 3 -5.50 -8.16 6.67
C ILE A 3 -5.26 -6.68 6.40
N VAL A 4 -4.18 -6.16 6.95
CA VAL A 4 -3.76 -4.77 6.76
C VAL A 4 -2.35 -4.80 6.23
N VAL A 5 -2.10 -4.16 5.09
CA VAL A 5 -0.78 -4.16 4.44
C VAL A 5 -0.42 -2.74 4.02
N GLY A 6 0.79 -2.32 4.37
CA GLY A 6 1.43 -1.12 3.83
C GLY A 6 2.47 -1.52 2.79
N ARG A 7 2.29 -1.07 1.55
CA ARG A 7 3.24 -1.31 0.45
C ARG A 7 3.44 -0.05 -0.38
N THR A 8 4.66 0.20 -0.80
CA THR A 8 4.95 1.25 -1.78
C THR A 8 4.79 0.71 -3.19
N PHE A 9 4.02 1.42 -4.00
CA PHE A 9 3.77 1.09 -5.39
C PHE A 9 4.68 1.91 -6.30
N ARG A 10 5.11 1.32 -7.42
CA ARG A 10 5.65 2.12 -8.52
C ARG A 10 4.48 2.83 -9.21
N VAL A 11 4.81 3.92 -9.88
CA VAL A 11 3.89 4.68 -10.74
C VAL A 11 3.13 3.79 -11.74
N LYS A 12 3.80 2.78 -12.34
CA LYS A 12 3.15 1.82 -13.23
C LYS A 12 2.16 0.87 -12.53
N ASP A 13 2.37 0.59 -11.25
CA ASP A 13 1.49 -0.28 -10.46
C ASP A 13 0.20 0.48 -10.10
N SER A 14 0.25 1.81 -9.90
CA SER A 14 -0.93 2.63 -9.63
C SER A 14 -1.87 2.78 -10.82
N GLU A 15 -1.36 2.76 -12.06
CA GLU A 15 -2.21 2.76 -13.27
C GLU A 15 -3.06 1.48 -13.35
N MET A 16 -2.51 0.33 -12.97
CA MET A 16 -3.26 -0.93 -12.94
C MET A 16 -4.40 -0.86 -11.92
N VAL A 17 -4.11 -0.37 -10.71
CA VAL A 17 -5.12 -0.22 -9.65
C VAL A 17 -6.18 0.81 -10.07
N SER A 18 -5.78 1.90 -10.70
CA SER A 18 -6.68 2.91 -11.27
C SER A 18 -7.58 2.33 -12.35
N ASN A 19 -7.06 1.52 -13.28
CA ASN A 19 -7.87 0.87 -14.32
C ASN A 19 -8.90 -0.11 -13.73
N VAL A 20 -8.56 -0.81 -12.64
CA VAL A 20 -9.50 -1.71 -11.95
C VAL A 20 -10.58 -0.93 -11.20
N LEU A 21 -10.24 0.23 -10.62
CA LEU A 21 -11.16 1.02 -9.80
C LEU A 21 -12.00 2.03 -10.59
N LEU A 22 -11.43 2.63 -11.63
CA LEU A 22 -12.05 3.65 -12.49
C LEU A 22 -12.75 3.08 -13.71
N SER A 23 -12.63 1.78 -13.99
CA SER A 23 -13.44 1.14 -15.05
C SER A 23 -14.90 1.06 -14.60
N GLN A 24 -15.56 2.21 -14.55
CA GLN A 24 -17.01 2.34 -14.40
C GLN A 24 -17.71 1.76 -15.64
N GLY A 25 -17.76 0.43 -15.73
CA GLY A 25 -18.59 -0.29 -16.70
C GLY A 25 -18.20 -0.18 -18.18
N GLN A 26 -17.18 0.59 -18.56
CA GLN A 26 -16.77 0.76 -19.95
C GLN A 26 -15.63 -0.18 -20.36
N THR A 27 -15.91 -1.48 -20.28
CA THR A 27 -15.35 -2.57 -21.13
C THR A 27 -15.85 -3.90 -20.57
N ARG A 28 -17.17 -4.05 -20.52
CA ARG A 28 -17.87 -5.24 -19.99
C ARG A 28 -17.58 -6.54 -20.76
N ASN A 29 -16.71 -6.52 -21.78
CA ASN A 29 -16.48 -7.66 -22.66
C ASN A 29 -15.24 -8.50 -22.34
N GLN A 30 -14.31 -8.09 -21.46
CA GLN A 30 -13.10 -8.89 -21.15
C GLN A 30 -12.47 -8.69 -19.75
N THR A 31 -13.22 -8.34 -18.70
CA THR A 31 -12.64 -8.38 -17.33
C THR A 31 -12.42 -9.83 -16.91
N SER A 32 -11.19 -10.18 -16.52
CA SER A 32 -10.88 -11.53 -16.03
C SER A 32 -11.71 -11.83 -14.76
N LYS A 33 -11.97 -13.12 -14.48
CA LYS A 33 -12.75 -13.53 -13.30
C LYS A 33 -12.13 -12.98 -12.02
N GLU A 34 -10.81 -12.91 -11.95
CA GLU A 34 -10.05 -12.40 -10.81
C GLU A 34 -10.34 -10.92 -10.56
N LEU A 35 -10.34 -10.09 -11.60
CA LEU A 35 -10.62 -8.66 -11.48
C LEU A 35 -12.03 -8.38 -10.97
N TYR A 36 -13.02 -9.15 -11.43
CA TYR A 36 -14.40 -9.05 -10.95
C TYR A 36 -14.51 -9.27 -9.44
N HIS A 37 -13.76 -10.21 -8.86
CA HIS A 37 -13.80 -10.48 -7.43
C HIS A 37 -13.18 -9.34 -6.63
N VAL A 38 -12.06 -8.80 -7.09
CA VAL A 38 -11.40 -7.63 -6.46
C VAL A 38 -12.32 -6.42 -6.48
N GLU A 39 -12.94 -6.13 -7.63
CA GLU A 39 -13.88 -5.02 -7.79
C GLU A 39 -15.11 -5.16 -6.86
N LYS A 40 -15.64 -6.38 -6.72
CA LYS A 40 -16.73 -6.69 -5.78
C LYS A 40 -16.30 -6.50 -4.32
N MET A 41 -15.10 -6.94 -3.96
CA MET A 41 -14.55 -6.77 -2.61
C MET A 41 -14.36 -5.29 -2.25
N LEU A 42 -13.87 -4.48 -3.20
CA LEU A 42 -13.73 -3.03 -3.04
C LEU A 42 -15.10 -2.36 -2.83
N ARG A 43 -16.09 -2.67 -3.68
CA ARG A 43 -17.46 -2.13 -3.53
C ARG A 43 -18.15 -2.52 -2.23
N ASN A 44 -17.89 -3.73 -1.74
CA ASN A 44 -18.41 -4.20 -0.47
C ASN A 44 -17.59 -3.73 0.74
N GLN A 45 -16.60 -2.85 0.53
CA GLN A 45 -15.70 -2.32 1.58
C GLN A 45 -14.92 -3.43 2.32
N GLN A 46 -14.71 -4.57 1.66
CA GLN A 46 -13.90 -5.68 2.16
C GLN A 46 -12.40 -5.43 1.91
N ILE A 47 -12.10 -4.55 0.95
CA ILE A 47 -10.76 -4.01 0.69
C ILE A 47 -10.90 -2.49 0.69
N ILE A 48 -10.04 -1.82 1.45
CA ILE A 48 -9.92 -0.36 1.48
C ILE A 48 -8.49 -0.03 1.05
N ILE A 49 -8.34 0.95 0.16
CA ILE A 49 -7.04 1.35 -0.35
C ILE A 49 -6.87 2.85 -0.08
N ARG A 50 -5.72 3.21 0.50
CA ARG A 50 -5.31 4.60 0.69
C ARG A 50 -3.92 4.79 0.11
N ILE A 51 -3.63 6.00 -0.35
CA ILE A 51 -2.35 6.38 -0.95
C ILE A 51 -1.68 7.42 -0.05
N ALA A 52 -0.45 7.14 0.38
CA ALA A 52 0.40 8.10 1.10
C ALA A 52 1.42 8.72 0.14
N THR A 53 1.45 10.05 0.04
CA THR A 53 2.42 10.80 -0.75
C THR A 53 3.40 11.55 0.15
N PRO A 54 4.73 11.33 0.05
CA PRO A 54 5.71 12.07 0.85
C PRO A 54 5.81 13.52 0.37
N HIS A 55 6.19 14.42 1.28
CA HIS A 55 6.54 15.80 0.94
C HIS A 55 7.91 15.87 0.25
N GLU A 56 8.07 16.78 -0.72
CA GLU A 56 9.21 16.82 -1.68
C GLU A 56 10.60 16.99 -1.03
N ASP A 57 10.67 17.52 0.19
CA ASP A 57 11.93 17.86 0.88
C ASP A 57 12.41 16.82 1.90
N GLU A 58 11.68 15.72 2.11
CA GLU A 58 12.15 14.65 3.01
C GLU A 58 12.91 13.58 2.21
N ASP A 59 14.22 13.57 2.43
CA ASP A 59 15.25 12.77 1.74
C ASP A 59 14.79 11.43 1.16
N SER A 60 15.27 11.18 -0.05
CA SER A 60 15.16 9.99 -0.87
C SER A 60 15.76 8.74 -0.21
N ASP A 61 15.28 8.32 0.95
CA ASP A 61 15.66 7.02 1.48
C ASP A 61 15.11 5.97 0.51
N ASN A 62 16.06 5.30 -0.15
CA ASN A 62 15.81 4.30 -1.17
C ASN A 62 15.34 2.96 -0.55
N THR A 63 14.98 2.99 0.72
CA THR A 63 14.62 1.86 1.54
C THR A 63 13.14 1.98 1.89
N LEU A 64 12.34 1.03 1.40
CA LEU A 64 10.92 0.99 1.68
C LEU A 64 10.65 -0.18 2.63
N GLU A 65 9.88 0.09 3.67
CA GLU A 65 9.38 -0.96 4.54
C GLU A 65 8.03 -1.45 4.02
N GLU A 66 7.88 -2.76 3.91
CA GLU A 66 6.60 -3.44 3.71
C GLU A 66 6.22 -4.08 5.05
N MET A 67 4.97 -3.90 5.48
CA MET A 67 4.49 -4.52 6.70
C MET A 67 3.04 -4.96 6.55
N GLY A 68 2.65 -5.99 7.30
CA GLY A 68 1.25 -6.34 7.42
C GLY A 68 0.88 -7.14 8.66
N PHE A 69 -0.40 -7.09 8.98
CA PHE A 69 -0.99 -7.69 10.18
C PHE A 69 -2.11 -8.65 9.78
N PHE A 70 -2.10 -9.84 10.37
CA PHE A 70 -3.17 -10.82 10.28
C PHE A 70 -3.77 -11.03 11.65
N GLU A 71 -5.03 -10.64 11.83
CA GLU A 71 -5.73 -10.77 13.11
C GLU A 71 -6.82 -11.84 13.03
N ASP A 72 -6.77 -12.82 13.93
CA ASP A 72 -7.79 -13.85 14.09
C ASP A 72 -8.99 -13.37 14.92
N ASN A 73 -10.03 -14.20 15.04
CA ASN A 73 -11.24 -13.82 15.79
C ASN A 73 -11.03 -13.80 17.32
N SER A 74 -9.90 -14.29 17.81
CA SER A 74 -9.50 -14.29 19.22
C SER A 74 -8.62 -13.08 19.56
N GLY A 75 -8.30 -12.23 18.58
CA GLY A 75 -7.41 -11.08 18.75
C GLY A 75 -5.93 -11.42 18.68
N ASN A 76 -5.56 -12.65 18.31
CA ASN A 76 -4.16 -12.99 18.06
C ASN A 76 -3.71 -12.39 16.74
N VAL A 77 -2.50 -11.83 16.72
CA VAL A 77 -1.98 -11.13 15.56
C VAL A 77 -0.65 -11.72 15.11
N VAL A 78 -0.53 -11.97 13.81
CA VAL A 78 0.76 -12.21 13.14
C VAL A 78 1.15 -10.94 12.40
N LEU A 79 2.30 -10.38 12.75
CA LEU A 79 2.94 -9.24 12.08
C LEU A 79 4.05 -9.78 11.17
N TYR A 80 4.10 -9.30 9.93
CA TYR A 80 5.33 -9.38 9.15
C TYR A 80 5.85 -7.98 8.82
N ASP A 81 7.15 -7.80 8.83
CA ASP A 81 7.83 -6.61 8.31
C ASP A 81 9.02 -7.01 7.43
N GLY A 82 9.33 -6.19 6.44
CA GLY A 82 10.40 -6.48 5.50
C GLY A 82 10.91 -5.22 4.82
N ILE A 83 12.17 -5.26 4.39
CA ILE A 83 12.80 -4.15 3.70
C ILE A 83 12.93 -4.49 2.22
N ILE A 84 12.45 -3.58 1.38
CA ILE A 84 12.66 -3.61 -0.07
C ILE A 84 13.67 -2.50 -0.41
N SER A 85 14.91 -2.90 -0.66
CA SER A 85 15.95 -1.95 -1.12
C SER A 85 15.74 -1.60 -2.60
N LYS A 86 15.57 -0.31 -2.91
CA LYS A 86 15.55 0.19 -4.31
C LYS A 86 16.96 0.17 -4.94
N SER A 87 18.01 0.30 -4.13
CA SER A 87 19.41 0.46 -4.57
C SER A 87 20.05 -0.77 -5.21
N PHE A 88 19.44 -1.96 -5.11
CA PHE A 88 19.92 -3.18 -5.78
C PHE A 88 19.36 -3.40 -7.20
N LEU A 89 18.52 -2.48 -7.70
CA LEU A 89 17.87 -2.61 -9.02
C LEU A 89 18.83 -2.56 -10.22
N LYS A 90 20.11 -2.19 -10.05
CA LYS A 90 21.12 -2.21 -11.14
C LYS A 90 21.91 -3.52 -11.27
N ARG A 91 21.84 -4.45 -10.31
CA ARG A 91 22.57 -5.74 -10.34
C ARG A 91 21.69 -6.90 -9.88
N ARG A 92 20.85 -7.45 -10.78
CA ARG A 92 20.20 -8.80 -10.83
C ARG A 92 19.88 -9.63 -9.55
N LYS A 93 19.99 -9.09 -8.33
CA LYS A 93 19.67 -9.73 -7.04
C LYS A 93 19.03 -8.68 -6.16
N LYS A 94 17.71 -8.76 -6.02
CA LYS A 94 17.00 -8.11 -4.92
C LYS A 94 17.30 -8.92 -3.67
N PHE A 95 17.78 -8.27 -2.61
CA PHE A 95 17.78 -8.85 -1.28
C PHE A 95 16.46 -8.47 -0.63
N GLU A 96 15.61 -9.48 -0.42
CA GLU A 96 14.35 -9.35 0.28
C GLU A 96 14.49 -10.15 1.57
N SER A 97 14.27 -9.49 2.72
CA SER A 97 14.18 -10.16 4.02
C SER A 97 12.84 -9.85 4.64
N VAL A 98 12.20 -10.87 5.19
CA VAL A 98 10.94 -10.77 5.93
C VAL A 98 11.18 -11.29 7.33
N ASN A 99 10.77 -10.50 8.32
CA ASN A 99 10.67 -10.93 9.70
C ASN A 99 9.21 -11.21 10.02
N VAL A 100 8.96 -12.21 10.87
CA VAL A 100 7.63 -12.56 11.34
C VAL A 100 7.62 -12.51 12.86
N PHE A 101 6.61 -11.86 13.42
CA PHE A 101 6.37 -11.73 14.85
C PHE A 101 4.94 -12.10 15.17
N THR A 102 4.71 -12.56 16.38
CA THR A 102 3.39 -12.94 16.86
C THR A 102 3.03 -12.14 18.11
N SER A 103 1.75 -11.87 18.32
CA SER A 103 1.26 -11.09 19.47
C SER A 103 1.62 -11.74 20.81
N TRP A 104 1.77 -13.06 20.84
CA TRP A 104 2.12 -13.82 22.05
C TRP A 104 3.63 -13.94 22.29
N GLU A 105 4.48 -13.54 21.35
CA GLU A 105 5.94 -13.50 21.51
C GLU A 105 6.48 -12.09 21.75
N ASP A 106 5.99 -11.08 21.01
CA ASP A 106 6.47 -9.69 21.10
C ASP A 106 5.35 -8.68 20.88
N GLU A 107 4.44 -8.62 21.84
CA GLU A 107 3.31 -7.68 21.84
C GLU A 107 3.78 -6.21 21.74
N LYS A 108 4.88 -5.84 22.41
CA LYS A 108 5.37 -4.45 22.41
C LYS A 108 5.83 -4.01 21.01
N ARG A 109 6.53 -4.86 20.26
CA ARG A 109 6.88 -4.57 18.87
C ARG A 109 5.64 -4.46 18.00
N LEU A 110 4.70 -5.36 18.18
CA LEU A 110 3.45 -5.37 17.44
C LEU A 110 2.66 -4.07 17.63
N GLN A 111 2.46 -3.64 18.89
CA GLN A 111 1.74 -2.41 19.19
C GLN A 111 2.41 -1.17 18.61
N ARG A 112 3.75 -1.08 18.65
CA ARG A 112 4.48 0.04 18.02
C ARG A 112 4.25 0.09 16.51
N LYS A 113 4.35 -1.05 15.82
CA LYS A 113 4.11 -1.12 14.37
C LYS A 113 2.64 -0.83 14.02
N LYS A 114 1.70 -1.38 14.78
CA LYS A 114 0.26 -1.17 14.58
C LYS A 114 -0.12 0.30 14.79
N SER A 115 0.41 0.95 15.84
CA SER A 115 0.23 2.38 16.09
C SER A 115 0.78 3.23 14.95
N TYR A 116 2.02 2.98 14.52
CA TYR A 116 2.60 3.72 13.39
C TYR A 116 1.79 3.56 12.10
N PHE A 117 1.34 2.33 11.80
CA PHE A 117 0.47 2.10 10.65
C PHE A 117 -0.85 2.87 10.79
N GLN A 118 -1.48 2.86 11.96
CA GLN A 118 -2.74 3.57 12.21
C GLN A 118 -2.55 5.08 12.08
N ASP A 119 -1.49 5.64 12.65
CA ASP A 119 -1.15 7.06 12.51
C ASP A 119 -0.97 7.43 11.03
N LEU A 120 -0.28 6.59 10.26
CA LEU A 120 -0.14 6.80 8.82
C LEU A 120 -1.50 6.73 8.13
N TRP A 121 -2.29 5.70 8.42
CA TRP A 121 -3.59 5.44 7.81
C TRP A 121 -4.60 6.57 8.06
N GLU A 122 -4.53 7.20 9.24
CA GLU A 122 -5.38 8.31 9.67
C GLU A 122 -4.84 9.68 9.25
N ASN A 123 -3.74 9.73 8.48
CA ASN A 123 -3.07 10.96 8.06
C ASN A 123 -2.50 11.81 9.23
N ASN A 124 -2.05 11.16 10.30
CA ASN A 124 -1.45 11.80 11.48
C ASN A 124 0.10 11.87 11.39
N VAL A 125 0.71 11.28 10.36
CA VAL A 125 2.16 11.32 10.17
C VAL A 125 2.55 12.53 9.33
N ARG A 126 3.18 13.53 9.98
CA ARG A 126 3.51 14.85 9.41
C ARG A 126 4.14 14.84 8.00
N ARG A 127 4.93 13.82 7.67
CA ARG A 127 5.70 13.76 6.42
C ARG A 127 4.93 13.24 5.20
N PHE A 128 3.70 12.80 5.40
CA PHE A 128 2.87 12.24 4.35
C PHE A 128 1.51 12.93 4.34
N ASP A 129 0.95 13.05 3.13
CA ASP A 129 -0.48 13.23 2.97
C ASP A 129 -1.10 11.90 2.52
N VAL A 130 -2.15 11.46 3.21
CA VAL A 130 -2.82 10.18 2.98
C VAL A 130 -4.24 10.38 2.50
N TYR A 131 -4.51 9.87 1.30
CA TYR A 131 -5.76 10.04 0.58
C TYR A 131 -6.51 8.72 0.45
N ASP A 132 -7.84 8.76 0.47
CA ASP A 132 -8.63 7.64 -0.06
C ASP A 132 -8.30 7.45 -1.54
N PHE A 133 -8.24 6.20 -2.00
CA PHE A 133 -7.88 5.94 -3.39
C PHE A 133 -8.87 6.56 -4.37
N ALA A 134 -10.18 6.51 -4.09
CA ALA A 134 -11.20 7.09 -4.96
C ALA A 134 -11.00 8.61 -5.07
N ASP A 135 -10.82 9.28 -3.93
CA ASP A 135 -10.56 10.71 -3.87
C ASP A 135 -9.26 11.10 -4.59
N ALA A 136 -8.18 10.33 -4.38
CA ALA A 136 -6.90 10.57 -5.04
C ALA A 136 -6.99 10.41 -6.56
N SER A 137 -7.83 9.49 -7.03
CA SER A 137 -8.05 9.22 -8.43
C SER A 137 -8.85 10.35 -9.10
N GLU A 138 -9.94 10.79 -8.47
CA GLU A 138 -10.80 11.88 -8.96
C GLU A 138 -10.07 13.22 -8.98
N ASN A 139 -9.26 13.51 -7.97
CA ASN A 139 -8.45 14.74 -7.89
C ASN A 139 -7.17 14.69 -8.74
N GLY A 140 -6.98 13.62 -9.52
CA GLY A 140 -5.84 13.48 -10.40
C GLY A 140 -4.50 13.35 -9.67
N LEU A 141 -4.46 13.07 -8.38
CA LEU A 141 -3.20 12.76 -7.67
C LEU A 141 -2.56 11.49 -8.23
N ILE A 142 -3.39 10.58 -8.76
CA ILE A 142 -2.97 9.39 -9.51
C ILE A 142 -2.71 9.69 -11.01
N LYS A 143 -2.99 10.89 -11.51
CA LYS A 143 -2.66 11.31 -12.89
C LYS A 143 -1.52 12.33 -12.97
N TYR A 144 -1.29 13.14 -11.93
CA TYR A 144 -0.34 14.26 -11.90
C TYR A 144 0.97 13.95 -11.17
N SER A 145 1.05 12.85 -10.41
CA SER A 145 2.34 12.25 -9.99
C SER A 145 3.19 11.77 -11.18
N PHE A 146 2.73 12.02 -12.41
CA PHE A 146 3.28 11.56 -13.69
C PHE A 146 3.92 12.68 -14.53
N GLY A 147 3.83 13.96 -14.12
CA GLY A 147 4.36 15.07 -14.92
C GLY A 147 5.86 15.34 -14.74
N TRP A 148 6.40 15.12 -13.55
CA TRP A 148 7.80 15.46 -13.23
C TRP A 148 8.77 14.28 -13.34
N ALA A 149 8.26 13.04 -13.38
CA ALA A 149 9.09 11.83 -13.42
C ALA A 149 9.43 11.33 -14.84
N ILE A 150 9.02 12.06 -15.88
CA ILE A 150 9.29 11.73 -17.29
C ILE A 150 10.27 12.73 -17.95
N ASP A 151 10.51 13.89 -17.34
CA ASP A 151 11.53 14.85 -17.77
C ASP A 151 12.72 14.82 -16.81
N GLY A 152 13.65 13.88 -17.06
CA GLY A 152 14.93 13.74 -16.37
C GLY A 152 15.84 12.71 -17.03
#